data_AF-A0AAP6D9Y8-F1
#
_entry.id   AF-A0AAP6D9Y8-F1
#
_cell.length_a   1.000
_cell.length_b   1.000
_cell.length_c   1.000
_cell.angle_alpha   90.00
_cell.angle_beta   90.00
_cell.angle_gamma   90.00
#
_symmetry.space_group_name_H-M   'P 1'
#
loop_
_entity.id
_entity.type
_entity.pdbx_description
1 polymer ?
#
loop_
_entity_poly.entity_id
_entity_poly.type
_entity_poly.pdbx_seq_one_letter_code
_entity_poly.pdbx_strand_id
1 'polypeptide(L)'
;MQEQVLYPLKAEVTMVTSFQDADPMGVIYHGNFFRYFEEARRVLMEKIQYSYRDMQDSGYMWPIIDTRVKYVKAIPFNHTIRITAQLTEWENRLRVDYVIYDAETNQRMCKAHTTQVAVSIEKQEMCFVSPAIFLDKVEQWHNHGSLD
;
A
#
# COMPACT_ATOMS: atom_id res chain seq x y z
N MET A 1 -7.13 -7.06 24.34
CA MET A 1 -5.91 -7.90 24.15
C MET A 1 -5.59 -7.78 22.68
N GLN A 2 -4.45 -7.22 22.28
CA GLN A 2 -4.09 -7.22 20.85
C GLN A 2 -3.90 -8.68 20.44
N GLU A 3 -4.70 -9.15 19.48
CA GLU A 3 -4.52 -10.49 18.92
C GLU A 3 -3.11 -10.61 18.33
N GLN A 4 -2.47 -11.75 18.60
CA GLN A 4 -1.12 -12.01 18.13
C GLN A 4 -1.15 -12.27 16.62
N VAL A 5 -0.68 -11.31 15.82
CA VAL A 5 -0.55 -11.47 14.36
C VAL A 5 0.49 -12.57 14.05
N LEU A 6 0.03 -13.72 13.54
CA LEU A 6 0.90 -14.84 13.16
C LEU A 6 1.52 -14.62 11.78
N TYR A 7 0.72 -14.12 10.83
CA TYR A 7 1.12 -13.89 9.44
C TYR A 7 0.92 -12.43 9.04
N PRO A 8 1.93 -11.57 9.17
CA PRO A 8 1.81 -10.17 8.77
C PRO A 8 1.44 -10.02 7.28
N LEU A 9 0.43 -9.20 6.97
CA LEU A 9 0.09 -8.91 5.58
C LEU A 9 1.15 -8.00 4.94
N LYS A 10 1.94 -8.58 4.04
CA LYS A 10 3.04 -7.93 3.32
C LYS A 10 3.04 -8.29 1.85
N ALA A 11 3.55 -7.40 1.00
CA ALA A 11 3.78 -7.63 -0.41
C ALA A 11 5.10 -7.01 -0.85
N GLU A 12 5.63 -7.53 -1.95
CA GLU A 12 6.83 -7.03 -2.59
C GLU A 12 6.60 -6.99 -4.10
N VAL A 13 7.06 -5.91 -4.72
CA VAL A 13 7.01 -5.71 -6.17
C VAL A 13 8.38 -5.23 -6.64
N THR A 14 8.87 -5.81 -7.73
CA THR A 14 10.08 -5.35 -8.41
C THR A 14 9.68 -4.74 -9.75
N MET A 15 10.16 -3.54 -10.05
CA MET A 15 9.86 -2.85 -11.31
C MET A 15 11.01 -1.98 -11.80
N VAL A 16 11.01 -1.66 -13.09
CA VAL A 16 11.96 -0.71 -13.70
C VAL A 16 11.27 0.65 -13.81
N THR A 17 11.92 1.71 -13.34
CA THR A 17 11.40 3.07 -13.43
C THR A 17 11.41 3.59 -14.87
N SER A 18 10.38 4.35 -15.26
CA SER A 18 10.26 4.86 -16.64
C SER A 18 10.96 6.22 -16.81
N PHE A 19 11.46 6.50 -18.02
CA PHE A 19 11.90 7.84 -18.40
C PHE A 19 10.77 8.88 -18.25
N GLN A 20 9.53 8.49 -18.48
CA GLN A 20 8.35 9.36 -18.34
C GLN A 20 8.09 9.78 -16.88
N ASP A 21 8.66 9.06 -15.92
CA ASP A 21 8.51 9.36 -14.50
C ASP A 21 9.58 10.36 -14.01
N ALA A 22 10.59 10.68 -14.83
CA ALA A 22 11.70 11.54 -14.48
C ALA A 22 11.40 13.04 -14.64
N ASP A 23 12.05 13.86 -13.82
CA ASP A 23 12.07 15.31 -13.95
C ASP A 23 13.36 15.80 -14.65
N PRO A 24 13.50 17.11 -14.94
CA PRO A 24 14.68 17.67 -15.60
C PRO A 24 16.01 17.46 -14.85
N MET A 25 15.99 17.03 -13.58
CA MET A 25 17.20 16.71 -12.82
C MET A 25 17.71 15.28 -13.09
N GLY A 26 17.03 14.51 -13.96
CA GLY A 26 17.44 13.16 -14.38
C GLY A 26 17.09 12.07 -13.37
N VAL A 27 16.19 12.37 -12.43
CA VAL A 27 15.74 11.44 -11.39
C VAL A 27 14.21 11.40 -11.38
N ILE A 28 13.64 10.38 -10.76
CA ILE A 28 12.18 10.24 -10.67
C ILE A 28 11.58 11.44 -9.93
N TYR A 29 10.63 12.10 -10.59
CA TYR A 29 9.86 13.19 -10.01
C TYR A 29 9.15 12.70 -8.74
N HIS A 30 9.26 13.47 -7.66
CA HIS A 30 8.75 13.09 -6.34
C HIS A 30 7.25 12.73 -6.36
N GLY A 31 6.43 13.40 -7.18
CA GLY A 31 5.01 13.09 -7.31
C GLY A 31 4.70 11.74 -7.98
N ASN A 32 5.65 11.15 -8.71
CA ASN A 32 5.43 9.87 -9.38
C ASN A 32 5.65 8.66 -8.46
N PHE A 33 6.23 8.86 -7.26
CA PHE A 33 6.40 7.78 -6.28
C PHE A 33 5.08 7.16 -5.83
N PHE A 34 3.98 7.91 -5.86
CA PHE A 34 2.66 7.40 -5.49
C PHE A 34 2.17 6.28 -6.41
N ARG A 35 2.60 6.26 -7.68
CA ARG A 35 2.31 5.16 -8.62
C ARG A 35 2.98 3.86 -8.16
N TYR A 36 4.20 3.96 -7.65
CA TYR A 36 4.96 2.82 -7.13
C TYR A 36 4.36 2.27 -5.84
N PHE A 37 3.95 3.17 -4.93
CA PHE A 37 3.26 2.77 -3.70
C PHE A 37 1.91 2.12 -4.00
N GLU A 38 1.16 2.68 -4.94
CA GLU A 38 -0.12 2.13 -5.36
C GLU A 38 0.01 0.73 -5.95
N GLU A 39 1.01 0.49 -6.80
CA GLU A 39 1.24 -0.84 -7.36
C GLU A 39 1.57 -1.88 -6.28
N ALA A 40 2.44 -1.53 -5.31
CA ALA A 40 2.73 -2.42 -4.19
C ALA A 40 1.51 -2.64 -3.28
N ARG A 41 0.67 -1.61 -3.08
CA ARG A 41 -0.60 -1.71 -2.34
C ARG A 41 -1.61 -2.58 -3.07
N ARG A 42 -1.71 -2.48 -4.41
CA ARG A 42 -2.61 -3.32 -5.22
C ARG A 42 -2.30 -4.80 -4.99
N VAL A 43 -1.02 -5.18 -5.12
CA VAL A 43 -0.57 -6.56 -4.88
C VAL A 43 -0.79 -6.99 -3.43
N LEU A 44 -0.61 -6.09 -2.46
CA LEU A 44 -0.90 -6.34 -1.04
C LEU A 44 -2.38 -6.68 -0.83
N MET A 45 -3.29 -5.90 -1.41
CA MET A 45 -4.74 -6.06 -1.24
C MET A 45 -5.29 -7.29 -2.00
N GLU A 46 -4.69 -7.65 -3.13
CA GLU A 46 -5.07 -8.87 -3.88
C GLU A 46 -4.89 -10.16 -3.07
N LYS A 47 -3.90 -10.21 -2.16
CA LYS A 47 -3.68 -11.36 -1.27
C LYS A 47 -4.87 -11.66 -0.37
N ILE A 48 -5.64 -10.63 -0.03
CA ILE A 48 -6.85 -10.74 0.78
C ILE A 48 -8.12 -10.58 -0.07
N GLN A 49 -8.03 -10.77 -1.39
CA GLN A 49 -9.18 -10.65 -2.31
C GLN A 49 -10.00 -9.38 -2.01
N TYR A 50 -9.29 -8.26 -1.92
CA TYR A 50 -9.86 -6.96 -1.61
C TYR A 50 -9.32 -5.90 -2.58
N SER A 51 -9.37 -6.21 -3.87
CA SER A 51 -9.02 -5.30 -4.96
C SER A 51 -9.92 -4.06 -4.96
N TYR A 52 -9.59 -3.05 -5.78
CA TYR A 52 -10.44 -1.87 -5.94
C TYR A 52 -11.88 -2.20 -6.36
N ARG A 53 -12.06 -3.24 -7.18
CA ARG A 53 -13.39 -3.72 -7.56
C ARG A 53 -14.08 -4.37 -6.37
N ASP A 54 -13.40 -5.22 -5.61
CA ASP A 54 -13.96 -5.84 -4.41
C ASP A 54 -14.35 -4.81 -3.34
N MET A 55 -13.55 -3.75 -3.18
CA MET A 55 -13.89 -2.60 -2.32
C MET A 55 -15.21 -1.97 -2.78
N GLN A 56 -15.31 -1.64 -4.07
CA GLN A 56 -16.52 -1.03 -4.64
C GLN A 56 -17.74 -1.96 -4.50
N ASP A 57 -17.59 -3.23 -4.82
CA ASP A 57 -18.64 -4.25 -4.75
C ASP A 57 -19.09 -4.50 -3.30
N SER A 58 -18.21 -4.29 -2.33
CA SER A 58 -18.55 -4.31 -0.90
C SER A 58 -19.29 -3.06 -0.40
N GLY A 59 -19.48 -2.04 -1.25
CA GLY A 59 -20.19 -0.80 -0.90
C GLY A 59 -19.31 0.29 -0.30
N TYR A 60 -17.98 0.15 -0.33
CA TYR A 60 -17.04 1.06 0.30
C TYR A 60 -15.98 1.59 -0.67
N MET A 61 -15.54 2.82 -0.43
CA MET A 61 -14.35 3.39 -1.08
C MET A 61 -13.32 3.79 -0.02
N TRP A 62 -12.05 3.81 -0.42
CA TRP A 62 -10.91 4.01 0.50
C TRP A 62 -10.01 5.16 0.03
N PRO A 63 -10.50 6.41 0.07
CA PRO A 63 -9.68 7.57 -0.28
C PRO A 63 -8.47 7.68 0.64
N ILE A 64 -7.34 8.11 0.07
CA ILE A 64 -6.15 8.48 0.84
C ILE A 64 -6.42 9.82 1.51
N ILE A 65 -6.33 9.84 2.85
CA ILE A 65 -6.53 11.05 3.66
C ILE A 65 -5.23 11.64 4.21
N ASP A 66 -4.17 10.84 4.27
CA ASP A 66 -2.86 11.27 4.75
C ASP A 66 -1.76 10.48 4.06
N THR A 67 -0.65 11.16 3.77
CA THR A 67 0.56 10.53 3.25
C THR A 67 1.79 11.18 3.85
N ARG A 68 2.85 10.39 4.00
CA ARG A 68 4.17 10.90 4.32
C ARG A 68 5.20 10.17 3.49
N VAL A 69 6.07 10.93 2.84
CA VAL A 69 7.15 10.38 2.02
C VAL A 69 8.48 10.97 2.47
N LYS A 70 9.46 10.11 2.71
CA LYS A 70 10.86 10.47 2.94
C LYS A 70 11.70 9.95 1.80
N TYR A 71 12.12 10.85 0.93
CA TYR A 71 13.08 10.59 -0.14
C TYR A 71 14.49 10.55 0.45
N VAL A 72 15.10 9.37 0.53
CA VAL A 72 16.40 9.15 1.17
C VAL A 72 17.53 9.22 0.15
N LYS A 73 17.34 8.60 -1.01
CA LYS A 73 18.27 8.62 -2.14
C LYS A 73 17.48 8.79 -3.43
N ALA A 74 18.01 9.59 -4.35
CA ALA A 74 17.40 9.79 -5.66
C ALA A 74 17.41 8.49 -6.47
N ILE A 75 16.35 8.29 -7.26
CA ILE A 75 16.17 7.11 -8.11
C ILE A 75 16.32 7.57 -9.57
N PRO A 76 17.26 7.04 -10.35
CA PRO A 76 17.34 7.31 -11.79
C PRO A 76 16.15 6.69 -12.55
N PHE A 77 15.92 7.13 -13.78
CA PHE A 77 15.07 6.39 -14.72
C PHE A 77 15.81 5.15 -15.25
N ASN A 78 15.07 4.21 -15.84
CA ASN A 78 15.59 2.90 -16.28
C ASN A 78 16.34 2.17 -15.16
N HIS A 79 15.89 2.34 -13.92
CA HIS A 79 16.51 1.79 -12.72
C HIS A 79 15.60 0.74 -12.09
N THR A 80 16.15 -0.40 -11.72
CA THR A 80 15.38 -1.48 -11.09
C THR A 80 15.23 -1.21 -9.60
N ILE A 81 13.98 -1.09 -9.14
CA ILE A 81 13.63 -0.87 -7.75
C ILE A 81 12.79 -2.02 -7.21
N ARG A 82 12.94 -2.28 -5.91
CA ARG A 82 12.13 -3.24 -5.15
C ARG A 82 11.35 -2.50 -4.08
N ILE A 83 10.04 -2.62 -4.12
CA ILE A 83 9.10 -1.90 -3.26
C ILE A 83 8.46 -2.93 -2.33
N THR A 84 8.59 -2.72 -1.02
CA THR A 84 7.87 -3.50 -0.02
C THR A 84 6.69 -2.70 0.50
N ALA A 85 5.55 -3.36 0.70
CA ALA A 85 4.35 -2.81 1.31
C ALA A 85 3.91 -3.69 2.48
N GLN A 86 3.45 -3.08 3.56
CA GLN A 86 2.94 -3.78 4.74
C GLN A 86 1.74 -3.05 5.32
N LEU A 87 0.66 -3.79 5.60
CA LEU A 87 -0.47 -3.28 6.37
C LEU A 87 -0.06 -3.15 7.85
N THR A 88 -0.23 -1.97 8.44
CA THR A 88 0.22 -1.67 9.81
C THR A 88 -0.88 -1.18 10.73
N GLU A 89 -1.96 -0.61 10.19
CA GLU A 89 -3.20 -0.32 10.92
C GLU A 89 -4.38 -0.70 10.02
N TRP A 90 -5.44 -1.28 10.59
CA TRP A 90 -6.62 -1.72 9.83
C TRP A 90 -7.95 -1.59 10.57
N GLU A 91 -7.95 -1.41 11.90
CA GLU A 91 -9.19 -1.36 12.71
C GLU A 91 -10.04 -0.12 12.38
N ASN A 92 -9.47 1.08 12.52
CA ASN A 92 -10.17 2.36 12.30
C ASN A 92 -9.77 3.07 11.01
N ARG A 93 -8.62 2.70 10.46
CA ARG A 93 -8.04 3.23 9.24
C ARG A 93 -7.18 2.16 8.61
N LEU A 94 -7.00 2.22 7.30
CA LEU A 94 -6.08 1.36 6.57
C LEU A 94 -4.78 2.13 6.39
N ARG A 95 -3.73 1.71 7.10
CA ARG A 95 -2.38 2.28 6.96
C ARG A 95 -1.46 1.27 6.30
N VAL A 96 -0.81 1.68 5.22
CA VAL A 96 0.22 0.88 4.54
C VAL A 96 1.55 1.61 4.65
N ASP A 97 2.54 0.93 5.20
CA ASP A 97 3.93 1.39 5.20
C ASP A 97 4.66 0.84 3.96
N TYR A 98 5.45 1.70 3.31
CA TYR A 98 6.22 1.36 2.12
C TYR A 98 7.71 1.62 2.32
N VAL A 99 8.54 0.77 1.72
CA VAL A 99 9.98 1.01 1.59
C VAL A 99 10.42 0.69 0.17
N ILE A 100 11.15 1.62 -0.46
CA ILE A 100 11.78 1.37 -1.75
C ILE A 100 13.26 1.12 -1.53
N TYR A 101 13.73 0.02 -2.11
CA TYR A 101 15.12 -0.36 -2.19
C TYR A 101 15.59 -0.34 -3.64
N ASP A 102 16.87 -0.04 -3.81
CA ASP A 102 17.61 -0.47 -4.97
C ASP A 102 17.59 -2.00 -5.08
N ALA A 103 17.19 -2.55 -6.22
CA ALA A 103 17.02 -3.99 -6.36
C ALA A 103 18.34 -4.77 -6.33
N GLU A 104 19.45 -4.16 -6.75
CA GLU A 104 20.76 -4.81 -6.84
C GLU A 104 21.57 -4.66 -5.55
N THR A 105 21.66 -3.43 -5.05
CA THR A 105 22.52 -3.07 -3.91
C THR A 105 21.80 -3.18 -2.57
N ASN A 106 20.48 -3.38 -2.58
CA ASN A 106 19.62 -3.36 -1.39
C ASN A 106 19.67 -2.03 -0.61
N GLN A 107 20.12 -0.95 -1.25
CA GLN A 107 20.17 0.37 -0.63
C GLN A 107 18.77 0.94 -0.49
N ARG A 108 18.40 1.36 0.72
CA ARG A 108 17.11 2.02 0.96
C ARG A 108 17.08 3.41 0.31
N MET A 109 16.14 3.61 -0.61
CA MET A 109 15.96 4.84 -1.39
C MET A 109 14.79 5.70 -0.88
N CYS A 110 13.73 5.08 -0.36
CA CYS A 110 12.55 5.79 0.12
C CYS A 110 11.90 5.07 1.31
N LYS A 111 11.28 5.84 2.21
CA LYS A 111 10.29 5.34 3.16
C LYS A 111 9.02 6.16 3.02
N ALA A 112 7.86 5.51 2.97
CA ALA A 112 6.59 6.21 2.90
C ALA A 112 5.51 5.50 3.71
N HIS A 113 4.39 6.19 3.90
CA HIS A 113 3.14 5.56 4.25
C HIS A 113 1.97 6.31 3.64
N THR A 114 0.88 5.57 3.44
CA THR A 114 -0.44 6.12 3.12
C THR A 114 -1.43 5.68 4.18
N THR A 115 -2.37 6.57 4.49
CA THR A 115 -3.50 6.30 5.37
C THR A 115 -4.79 6.52 4.60
N GLN A 116 -5.69 5.54 4.67
CA GLN A 116 -7.02 5.59 4.09
C GLN A 116 -8.08 5.36 5.17
N VAL A 117 -9.26 5.90 4.95
CA VAL A 117 -10.46 5.60 5.74
C VAL A 117 -11.53 5.06 4.81
N ALA A 118 -12.37 4.17 5.33
CA ALA A 118 -13.52 3.70 4.57
C ALA A 118 -14.56 4.81 4.49
N VAL A 119 -15.20 4.91 3.34
CA VAL A 119 -16.35 5.77 3.09
C VAL A 119 -17.45 4.90 2.48
N SER A 120 -18.65 4.94 3.05
CA SER A 120 -19.82 4.28 2.46
C SER A 120 -20.18 4.96 1.15
N ILE A 121 -20.29 4.19 0.07
CA ILE A 121 -20.65 4.74 -1.25
C ILE A 121 -22.09 5.22 -1.26
N GLU A 122 -23.01 4.45 -0.66
CA GLU A 122 -24.43 4.78 -0.58
C GLU A 122 -24.68 6.08 0.19
N LYS A 123 -24.03 6.24 1.36
CA LYS A 123 -24.26 7.38 2.25
C LYS A 123 -23.33 8.56 1.99
N GLN A 124 -22.23 8.34 1.27
CA GLN A 124 -21.12 9.29 1.11
C GLN A 124 -20.52 9.76 2.46
N GLU A 125 -20.57 8.90 3.47
CA GLU A 125 -20.12 9.20 4.82
C GLU A 125 -18.88 8.37 5.19
N MET A 126 -17.95 9.01 5.90
CA MET A 126 -16.78 8.34 6.47
C MET A 126 -17.22 7.34 7.55
N CYS A 127 -16.66 6.13 7.49
CA CYS A 127 -16.80 5.15 8.56
C CYS A 127 -15.72 5.39 9.62
N PHE A 128 -16.12 5.43 10.89
CA PHE A 128 -15.18 5.55 12.02
C PHE A 128 -14.35 4.28 12.26
N VAL A 129 -14.90 3.14 11.85
CA VAL A 129 -14.29 1.81 11.93
C VAL A 129 -14.31 1.22 10.53
N SER A 130 -13.30 0.43 10.20
CA SER A 130 -13.26 -0.30 8.95
C SER A 130 -14.44 -1.27 8.81
N PRO A 131 -14.94 -1.51 7.60
CA PRO A 131 -16.02 -2.46 7.35
C PRO A 131 -15.68 -3.89 7.80
N ALA A 132 -16.66 -4.62 8.34
CA ALA A 132 -16.49 -6.00 8.79
C ALA A 132 -15.89 -6.90 7.70
N ILE A 133 -16.36 -6.78 6.46
CA ILE A 133 -15.81 -7.54 5.32
C ILE A 133 -14.30 -7.38 5.13
N PHE A 134 -13.76 -6.18 5.41
CA PHE A 134 -12.32 -5.96 5.36
C PHE A 134 -11.62 -6.50 6.61
N LEU A 135 -12.19 -6.27 7.79
CA LEU A 135 -11.64 -6.77 9.06
C LEU A 135 -11.54 -8.30 9.06
N ASP A 136 -12.61 -8.99 8.69
CA ASP A 136 -12.68 -10.46 8.64
C ASP A 136 -11.59 -11.03 7.72
N LYS A 137 -11.37 -10.43 6.55
CA LYS A 137 -10.31 -10.82 5.60
C LYS A 137 -8.91 -10.61 6.17
N VAL A 138 -8.68 -9.48 6.85
CA VAL A 138 -7.38 -9.19 7.47
C VAL A 138 -7.11 -10.13 8.65
N GLU A 139 -8.11 -10.39 9.48
CA GLU A 139 -8.03 -11.33 10.61
C GLU A 139 -7.78 -12.76 10.14
N GLN A 140 -8.51 -13.23 9.12
CA GLN A 140 -8.29 -14.54 8.54
C GLN A 140 -6.86 -14.68 8.01
N TRP A 141 -6.36 -13.68 7.28
CA TRP A 141 -4.97 -13.65 6.82
C TRP A 141 -3.99 -13.66 7.99
N HIS A 142 -4.17 -12.80 9.00
CA HIS A 142 -3.25 -12.72 10.15
C HIS A 142 -3.18 -14.02 10.96
N ASN A 143 -4.26 -14.81 10.96
CA ASN A 143 -4.33 -16.09 11.66
C ASN A 143 -3.83 -17.28 10.84
N HIS A 144 -4.05 -17.28 9.52
CA HIS A 144 -3.83 -18.48 8.68
C HIS A 144 -2.85 -18.28 7.51
N GLY A 145 -2.51 -17.03 7.17
CA GLY A 145 -1.67 -16.69 6.02
C GLY A 145 -2.33 -16.92 4.66
N SER A 146 -3.64 -17.21 4.64
CA SER A 146 -4.47 -17.44 3.45
C SER A 146 -5.93 -17.10 3.75
N LEU A 147 -6.76 -17.05 2.71
CA LEU A 147 -8.22 -16.88 2.81
C LEU A 147 -9.01 -18.17 2.57
N ASP A 148 -8.33 -19.31 2.47
CA ASP A 148 -8.95 -20.62 2.31
C ASP A 148 -9.50 -21.18 3.63
#